data_AF-A0A6M3J5B9-F1
#
_entry.id   AF-A0A6M3J5B9-F1
#
_cell.length_a   1.000
_cell.length_b   1.000
_cell.length_c   1.000
_cell.angle_alpha   90.00
_cell.angle_beta   90.00
_cell.angle_gamma   90.00
#
_symmetry.space_group_name_H-M   'P 1'
#
loop_
_entity.id
_entity.type
_entity.pdbx_description
1 polymer ?
#
loop_
_entity_poly.entity_id
_entity_poly.type
_entity_poly.pdbx_seq_one_letter_code
_entity_poly.pdbx_strand_id
1 'polypeptide(L)'
;MSDETALIIIEKLNPVEIFQNGGMDKILKEIEAKVEGIVFDVSTEEGRKECISTAYRVTRSKTVLDNLGKEYGSDLKKKLDAINADRRKAKNFLEPLAAKVREPVTEWEAEQDRIRAMEERKEKEKVLARIDEL
;
A
#
# COMPACT_ATOMS: atom_id res chain seq x y z
N MET A 1 16.47 -13.29 -27.66
CA MET A 1 17.67 -12.44 -27.83
C MET A 1 18.17 -12.17 -26.43
N SER A 2 19.30 -12.76 -26.06
CA SER A 2 19.82 -12.78 -24.69
C SER A 2 20.04 -11.37 -24.15
N ASP A 3 19.62 -11.16 -22.90
CA ASP A 3 19.67 -9.90 -22.15
C ASP A 3 21.10 -9.59 -21.62
N GLU A 4 22.13 -10.11 -22.28
CA GLU A 4 23.55 -10.11 -21.84
C GLU A 4 24.28 -8.77 -22.06
N THR A 5 23.59 -7.75 -22.57
CA THR A 5 24.25 -6.49 -22.97
C THR A 5 24.16 -5.38 -21.92
N ALA A 6 23.36 -5.51 -20.86
CA ALA A 6 23.30 -4.50 -19.81
C ALA A 6 24.51 -4.60 -18.85
N LEU A 7 24.93 -3.48 -18.24
CA LEU A 7 25.98 -3.50 -17.20
C LEU A 7 25.56 -4.24 -15.93
N ILE A 8 24.26 -4.50 -15.80
CA ILE A 8 23.64 -5.27 -14.73
C ILE A 8 22.74 -6.34 -15.34
N ILE A 9 22.94 -7.60 -14.92
CA ILE A 9 22.19 -8.76 -15.39
C ILE A 9 20.98 -9.00 -14.46
N ILE A 10 19.78 -9.11 -15.06
CA ILE A 10 18.48 -9.25 -14.36
C ILE A 10 18.44 -10.47 -13.44
N GLU A 11 19.02 -11.60 -13.86
CA GLU A 11 18.94 -12.88 -13.14
C GLU A 11 19.62 -12.87 -11.76
N LYS A 12 20.43 -11.86 -11.44
CA LYS A 12 21.09 -11.71 -10.13
C LYS A 12 20.51 -10.60 -9.25
N LEU A 13 19.47 -9.90 -9.71
CA LEU A 13 18.91 -8.76 -8.99
C LEU A 13 17.77 -9.18 -8.08
N ASN A 14 17.98 -9.12 -6.77
CA ASN A 14 16.92 -9.25 -5.78
C ASN A 14 16.20 -7.90 -5.61
N PRO A 15 14.92 -7.75 -6.02
CA PRO A 15 14.21 -6.47 -5.93
C PRO A 15 14.14 -5.91 -4.51
N VAL A 16 14.06 -6.78 -3.50
CA VAL A 16 14.01 -6.36 -2.09
C VAL A 16 15.30 -5.64 -1.71
N GLU A 17 16.45 -6.21 -2.07
CA GLU A 17 17.75 -5.62 -1.76
C GLU A 17 17.96 -4.28 -2.48
N ILE A 18 17.40 -4.13 -3.68
CA ILE A 18 17.57 -2.92 -4.51
C ILE A 18 16.69 -1.79 -4.01
N PHE A 19 15.41 -2.08 -3.80
CA PHE A 19 14.41 -1.06 -3.51
C PHE A 19 14.23 -0.81 -2.00
N GLN A 20 15.06 -1.41 -1.15
CA GLN A 20 15.08 -1.17 0.29
C GLN A 20 16.48 -0.82 0.78
N ASN A 21 16.55 -0.13 1.94
CA ASN A 21 17.79 0.10 2.70
C ASN A 21 18.98 0.66 1.89
N GLY A 22 18.72 1.49 0.88
CA GLY A 22 19.78 2.16 0.09
C GLY A 22 20.47 1.27 -0.96
N GLY A 23 19.91 0.11 -1.31
CA GLY A 23 20.51 -0.77 -2.32
C GLY A 23 20.63 -0.15 -3.71
N MET A 24 19.69 0.72 -4.10
CA MET A 24 19.77 1.46 -5.36
C MET A 24 21.06 2.29 -5.44
N ASP A 25 21.42 3.00 -4.38
CA ASP A 25 22.64 3.83 -4.37
C ASP A 25 23.90 2.98 -4.53
N LYS A 26 23.92 1.79 -3.91
CA LYS A 26 25.02 0.83 -4.09
C LYS A 26 25.13 0.39 -5.54
N ILE A 27 24.02 0.03 -6.17
CA ILE A 27 24.00 -0.37 -7.58
C ILE A 27 24.46 0.77 -8.49
N LEU A 28 23.96 1.98 -8.28
CA LEU A 28 24.36 3.13 -9.10
C LEU A 28 25.86 3.40 -8.99
N LYS A 29 26.43 3.31 -7.79
CA LYS A 29 27.88 3.40 -7.58
C LYS A 29 28.66 2.28 -8.27
N GLU A 30 28.14 1.06 -8.28
CA GLU A 30 28.76 -0.05 -9.01
C GLU A 30 28.72 0.15 -10.54
N ILE A 31 27.64 0.71 -11.08
CA ILE A 31 27.57 1.09 -12.51
C ILE A 31 28.59 2.19 -12.80
N GLU A 32 28.61 3.23 -11.97
CA GLU A 32 29.51 4.36 -12.09
C GLU A 32 30.97 3.90 -12.08
N ALA A 33 31.37 3.12 -11.07
CA ALA A 33 32.72 2.58 -10.95
C ALA A 33 33.14 1.69 -12.13
N LYS A 34 32.20 1.04 -12.82
CA LYS A 34 32.48 0.23 -14.02
C LYS A 34 32.79 1.07 -15.26
N VAL A 35 32.32 2.31 -15.31
CA VAL A 35 32.54 3.21 -16.46
C VAL A 35 33.53 4.33 -16.14
N GLU A 36 33.70 4.63 -14.85
CA GLU A 36 34.68 5.58 -14.35
C GLU A 36 36.09 5.09 -14.69
N GLY A 37 36.93 6.00 -15.20
CA GLY A 37 38.30 5.69 -15.59
C GLY A 37 38.46 5.04 -16.97
N ILE A 38 37.38 4.70 -17.68
CA ILE A 38 37.50 4.28 -19.09
C ILE A 38 37.85 5.49 -19.96
N VAL A 39 39.04 5.47 -20.55
CA VAL A 39 39.47 6.46 -21.55
C VAL A 39 39.29 5.84 -22.93
N PHE A 40 38.31 6.33 -23.68
CA PHE A 40 38.08 5.89 -25.06
C PHE A 40 38.98 6.68 -26.02
N ASP A 41 39.71 5.98 -26.89
CA ASP A 41 40.45 6.62 -27.97
C ASP A 41 39.50 7.03 -29.11
N VAL A 42 38.93 8.23 -28.99
CA VAL A 42 37.98 8.77 -29.96
C VAL A 42 38.61 9.11 -31.33
N SER A 43 39.93 9.00 -31.47
CA SER A 43 40.60 9.20 -32.77
C SER A 43 40.37 8.02 -33.72
N THR A 44 40.17 6.81 -33.18
CA THR A 44 39.90 5.58 -33.95
C THR A 44 38.41 5.31 -34.11
N GLU A 45 38.02 4.58 -35.17
CA GLU A 45 36.61 4.18 -35.34
C GLU A 45 36.19 3.19 -34.25
N GLU A 46 37.09 2.29 -33.87
CA GLU A 46 36.91 1.29 -32.84
C GLU A 46 36.67 1.93 -31.47
N GLY A 47 37.48 2.93 -31.08
CA GLY A 47 37.30 3.62 -29.80
C GLY A 47 36.00 4.42 -29.73
N ARG A 48 35.55 5.02 -30.84
CA ARG A 48 34.21 5.65 -30.92
C ARG A 48 33.09 4.62 -30.78
N LYS A 49 33.19 3.46 -31.44
CA LYS A 49 32.21 2.37 -31.32
C LYS A 49 32.12 1.84 -29.90
N GLU A 50 33.26 1.68 -29.20
CA GLU A 50 33.27 1.21 -27.82
C GLU A 50 32.67 2.22 -26.84
N CYS A 51 32.91 3.52 -27.04
CA CYS A 51 32.27 4.59 -26.27
C CYS A 51 30.74 4.56 -26.43
N ILE A 52 30.25 4.49 -27.69
CA ILE A 52 28.82 4.41 -28.00
C ILE A 52 28.20 3.14 -27.39
N SER A 53 28.88 1.99 -27.54
CA SER A 53 28.45 0.73 -26.95
C SER A 53 28.32 0.84 -25.43
N THR A 54 29.33 1.38 -24.75
CA THR A 54 29.31 1.58 -23.29
C THR A 54 28.16 2.46 -22.85
N ALA A 55 27.95 3.61 -23.50
CA ALA A 55 26.82 4.49 -23.21
C ALA A 55 25.46 3.81 -23.44
N TYR A 56 25.35 2.96 -24.47
CA TYR A 56 24.16 2.15 -24.69
C TYR A 56 23.91 1.16 -23.55
N ARG A 57 24.95 0.46 -23.07
CA ARG A 57 24.84 -0.47 -21.92
C ARG A 57 24.40 0.24 -20.63
N VAL A 58 24.90 1.45 -20.37
CA VAL A 58 24.45 2.29 -19.24
C VAL A 58 22.96 2.61 -19.37
N THR A 59 22.53 3.06 -20.55
CA THR A 59 21.13 3.41 -20.83
C THR A 59 20.20 2.20 -20.70
N ARG A 60 20.63 1.02 -21.17
CA ARG A 60 19.89 -0.24 -20.99
C ARG A 60 19.73 -0.63 -19.52
N SER A 61 20.76 -0.40 -18.70
CA SER A 61 20.72 -0.69 -17.27
C SER A 61 19.62 0.11 -16.57
N LYS A 62 19.37 1.37 -16.99
CA LYS A 62 18.21 2.15 -16.51
C LYS A 62 16.89 1.46 -16.82
N THR A 63 16.67 1.02 -18.06
CA THR A 63 15.41 0.36 -18.46
C THR A 63 15.18 -0.92 -17.67
N VAL A 64 16.25 -1.68 -17.44
CA VAL A 64 16.20 -2.90 -16.61
C VAL A 64 15.74 -2.59 -15.19
N LEU A 65 16.39 -1.61 -14.52
CA LEU A 65 16.05 -1.23 -13.15
C LEU A 65 14.62 -0.68 -13.04
N ASP A 66 14.16 0.11 -14.02
CA ASP A 66 12.80 0.65 -14.06
C ASP A 66 11.75 -0.47 -14.19
N ASN A 67 11.96 -1.41 -15.10
CA ASN A 67 11.05 -2.55 -15.29
C ASN A 67 10.98 -3.42 -14.02
N LEU A 68 12.12 -3.68 -13.39
CA LEU A 68 12.18 -4.44 -12.13
C LEU A 68 11.39 -3.74 -11.01
N GLY A 69 11.51 -2.41 -10.92
CA GLY A 69 10.78 -1.61 -9.94
C GLY A 69 9.27 -1.64 -10.17
N LYS A 70 8.83 -1.56 -11.44
CA LYS A 70 7.41 -1.67 -11.81
C LYS A 70 6.84 -3.03 -11.46
N GLU A 71 7.55 -4.11 -11.77
CA GLU A 71 7.12 -5.47 -11.46
C GLU A 71 7.02 -5.69 -9.95
N TYR A 72 8.07 -5.33 -9.21
CA TYR A 72 8.09 -5.44 -7.75
C TYR A 72 6.97 -4.62 -7.08
N GLY A 73 6.78 -3.37 -7.53
CA GLY A 73 5.71 -2.50 -7.03
C GLY A 73 4.31 -3.05 -7.33
N SER A 74 4.10 -3.64 -8.52
CA SER A 74 2.85 -4.31 -8.89
C SER A 74 2.55 -5.49 -7.97
N ASP A 75 3.55 -6.31 -7.67
CA ASP A 75 3.37 -7.47 -6.79
C ASP A 75 3.12 -7.08 -5.33
N LEU A 76 3.80 -6.05 -4.82
CA LEU A 76 3.49 -5.47 -3.51
C LEU A 76 2.06 -4.93 -3.45
N LYS A 77 1.62 -4.24 -4.51
CA LYS A 77 0.26 -3.74 -4.61
C LYS A 77 -0.78 -4.86 -4.58
N LYS A 78 -0.56 -5.95 -5.34
CA LYS A 78 -1.47 -7.12 -5.31
C LYS A 78 -1.59 -7.71 -3.91
N LYS A 79 -0.46 -7.87 -3.20
CA LYS A 79 -0.45 -8.35 -1.81
C LYS A 79 -1.22 -7.41 -0.88
N LEU A 80 -0.98 -6.10 -0.99
CA LEU A 80 -1.69 -5.09 -0.20
C LEU A 80 -3.20 -5.09 -0.49
N ASP A 81 -3.60 -5.21 -1.74
CA ASP A 81 -5.00 -5.23 -2.15
C ASP A 81 -5.72 -6.48 -1.61
N ALA A 82 -5.04 -7.63 -1.60
CA ALA A 82 -5.55 -8.86 -0.96
C ALA A 82 -5.74 -8.69 0.56
N ILE A 83 -4.74 -8.13 1.26
CA ILE A 83 -4.84 -7.84 2.70
C ILE A 83 -6.04 -6.91 2.98
N ASN A 84 -6.19 -5.86 2.18
CA ASN A 84 -7.29 -4.92 2.34
C ASN A 84 -8.66 -5.56 2.06
N ALA A 85 -8.73 -6.50 1.11
CA ALA A 85 -9.95 -7.25 0.86
C ALA A 85 -10.34 -8.09 2.08
N ASP A 86 -9.40 -8.80 2.69
CA ASP A 86 -9.68 -9.61 3.88
C ASP A 86 -10.02 -8.76 5.11
N ARG A 87 -9.36 -7.61 5.30
CA ARG A 87 -9.74 -6.63 6.33
C ARG A 87 -11.18 -6.14 6.17
N ARG A 88 -11.62 -5.88 4.94
CA ARG A 88 -13.01 -5.50 4.65
C ARG A 88 -13.98 -6.64 4.98
N LYS A 89 -13.65 -7.89 4.63
CA LYS A 89 -14.47 -9.06 4.99
C LYS A 89 -14.63 -9.17 6.51
N ALA A 90 -13.53 -9.05 7.25
CA ALA A 90 -13.56 -9.10 8.71
C ALA A 90 -14.47 -8.02 9.30
N LYS A 91 -14.33 -6.77 8.84
CA LYS A 91 -15.20 -5.66 9.25
C LYS A 91 -16.67 -5.95 8.97
N ASN A 92 -16.99 -6.27 7.70
CA ASN A 92 -18.37 -6.49 7.25
C ASN A 92 -19.04 -7.69 7.94
N PHE A 93 -18.26 -8.66 8.43
CA PHE A 93 -18.78 -9.79 9.19
C PHE A 93 -18.96 -9.47 10.68
N LEU A 94 -17.96 -8.84 11.29
CA LEU A 94 -17.93 -8.61 12.73
C LEU A 94 -18.86 -7.47 13.16
N GLU A 95 -19.06 -6.42 12.36
CA GLU A 95 -19.96 -5.31 12.71
C GLU A 95 -21.43 -5.76 12.88
N PRO A 96 -22.06 -6.47 11.93
CA PRO A 96 -23.41 -7.00 12.13
C PRO A 96 -23.47 -8.05 13.24
N LEU A 97 -22.43 -8.87 13.40
CA LEU A 97 -22.39 -9.87 14.47
C LEU A 97 -22.38 -9.19 15.85
N ALA A 98 -21.58 -8.14 16.03
CA ALA A 98 -21.57 -7.36 17.26
C ALA A 98 -22.93 -6.69 17.52
N ALA A 99 -23.57 -6.15 16.48
CA ALA A 99 -24.91 -5.58 16.59
C ALA A 99 -25.94 -6.63 17.04
N LYS A 100 -25.91 -7.84 16.45
CA LYS A 100 -26.78 -8.96 16.83
C LYS A 100 -26.54 -9.42 18.27
N VAL A 101 -25.28 -9.48 18.72
CA VAL A 101 -24.95 -9.83 20.11
C VAL A 101 -25.48 -8.77 21.08
N ARG A 102 -25.48 -7.49 20.69
CA ARG A 102 -26.00 -6.38 21.51
C ARG A 102 -27.53 -6.26 21.47
N GLU A 103 -28.19 -6.83 20.47
CA GLU A 103 -29.63 -6.72 20.23
C GLU A 103 -30.50 -6.91 21.48
N PRO A 104 -30.29 -7.94 22.34
CA PRO A 104 -31.13 -8.13 23.53
C PRO A 104 -31.07 -6.97 24.53
N VAL A 105 -29.88 -6.36 24.69
CA VAL A 105 -29.71 -5.21 25.58
C VAL A 105 -30.32 -3.97 24.95
N THR A 106 -30.16 -3.78 23.63
CA THR A 106 -30.78 -2.67 22.90
C THR A 106 -32.31 -2.70 23.01
N GLU A 107 -32.93 -3.88 22.90
CA GLU A 107 -34.37 -4.05 23.06
C GLU A 107 -34.83 -3.72 24.48
N TRP A 108 -34.09 -4.20 25.48
CA TRP A 108 -34.37 -3.89 26.88
C TRP A 108 -34.22 -2.39 27.19
N GLU A 109 -33.14 -1.76 26.72
CA GLU A 109 -32.89 -0.31 26.85
C GLU A 109 -34.07 0.50 26.26
N ALA A 110 -34.54 0.13 25.05
CA ALA A 110 -35.67 0.79 24.40
C ALA A 110 -37.00 0.61 25.15
N GLU A 111 -37.22 -0.55 25.78
CA GLU A 111 -38.41 -0.77 26.60
C GLU A 111 -38.37 0.03 27.90
N GLN A 112 -37.20 0.11 28.57
CA GLN A 112 -37.04 0.97 29.75
C GLN A 112 -37.30 2.44 29.43
N ASP A 113 -36.90 2.92 28.24
CA ASP A 113 -37.19 4.28 27.78
C ASP A 113 -38.68 4.52 27.59
N ARG A 114 -39.43 3.54 27.04
CA ARG A 114 -40.89 3.63 26.90
C ARG A 114 -41.59 3.68 28.25
N ILE A 115 -41.18 2.82 29.18
CA ILE A 115 -41.75 2.81 30.54
C ILE A 115 -41.55 4.16 31.21
N ARG A 116 -40.33 4.69 31.20
CA ARG A 116 -40.02 6.02 31.76
C ARG A 116 -40.86 7.13 31.13
N ALA A 117 -40.97 7.16 29.80
CA ALA A 117 -41.79 8.16 29.11
C ALA A 117 -43.29 8.05 29.47
N MET A 118 -43.81 6.83 29.67
CA MET A 118 -45.18 6.62 30.12
C MET A 118 -45.41 7.09 31.56
N GLU A 119 -44.47 6.80 32.45
CA GLU A 119 -44.51 7.24 33.85
C GLU A 119 -44.47 8.76 33.96
N GLU A 120 -43.57 9.41 33.22
CA GLU A 120 -43.50 10.88 33.15
C GLU A 120 -44.81 11.50 32.64
N ARG A 121 -45.45 10.90 31.64
CA ARG A 121 -46.76 11.39 31.15
C ARG A 121 -47.85 11.23 32.21
N LYS A 122 -47.93 10.06 32.85
CA LYS A 122 -48.91 9.81 33.93
C LYS A 122 -48.72 10.79 35.08
N GLU A 123 -47.49 11.09 35.44
CA GLU A 123 -47.20 12.05 36.50
C GLU A 123 -47.61 13.47 36.10
N LYS A 124 -47.31 13.90 34.87
CA LYS A 124 -47.79 15.18 34.33
C LYS A 124 -49.33 15.28 34.33
N GLU A 125 -50.03 14.22 33.94
CA GLU A 125 -51.49 14.18 33.95
C GLU A 125 -52.07 14.30 35.37
N LYS A 126 -51.49 13.59 36.36
CA LYS A 126 -51.89 13.73 37.76
C LYS A 126 -51.67 15.15 38.29
N VAL A 127 -50.52 15.74 37.97
CA VAL A 127 -50.20 17.12 38.36
C VAL A 127 -51.20 18.09 37.73
N LEU A 128 -51.57 17.91 36.47
CA LEU A 128 -52.56 18.76 35.80
C LEU A 128 -53.95 18.62 36.42
N ALA A 129 -54.42 17.38 36.65
CA ALA A 129 -55.71 17.13 37.29
C ALA A 129 -55.78 17.76 38.70
N ARG A 130 -54.67 17.76 39.45
CA ARG A 130 -54.56 18.41 40.76
C ARG A 130 -54.64 19.93 40.69
N ILE A 131 -54.19 20.54 39.59
CA ILE A 131 -54.27 21.99 39.35
C ILE A 131 -55.70 22.40 39.00
N ASP A 132 -56.41 21.59 38.20
CA ASP A 132 -57.80 21.87 37.80
C ASP A 132 -58.81 21.74 38.96
N GLU A 133 -58.43 21.07 40.06
CA GLU A 133 -59.24 20.92 41.28
C GLU A 133 -59.06 22.06 42.30
N LEU A 134 -58.19 23.06 42.05
CA LEU A 134 -57.92 24.22 42.90
C LEU A 134 -58.60 25.50 42.38
#